data_AF-A0A9Q5C5X3-F1
#
_entry.id   AF-A0A9Q5C5X3-F1
#
_cell.length_a   1.000
_cell.length_b   1.000
_cell.length_c   1.000
_cell.angle_alpha   90.00
_cell.angle_beta   90.00
_cell.angle_gamma   90.00
#
_symmetry.space_group_name_H-M   'P 1'
#
loop_
_entity.id
_entity.type
_entity.pdbx_description
1 polymer ?
#
loop_
_entity_poly.entity_id
_entity_poly.type
_entity_poly.pdbx_seq_one_letter_code
_entity_poly.pdbx_strand_id
1 'polypeptide(L)'
;MTESSLTEKLMTAIGDQEKTGVNTDALNTVIEQQANRINSNNETEQARKNVLTSIMSDNKVDYRFSDFSQKINQSYDEIAQYAKDAKSKHVEPSFIKENVNKMLNELKEAYFDNIDYQLEKIEHDKKLFSENYQPRNPYDNPLVELLKRQDFKANLESLSQTNFDSYLDKLDLTKLSNYEINLLIAKGRSFESPNTNKIYAFKLENNKLKPYQNTETWKTLTSNENQLNILKRQKQQNRINRIQVATKSGQIRSIGFDSQYILSKI
;
A
#
# COMPACT_ATOMS: atom_id res chain seq x y z
N MET A 1 17.23 -26.57 34.65
CA MET A 1 17.10 -27.62 33.62
C MET A 1 17.38 -26.97 32.29
N THR A 2 18.39 -27.47 31.60
CA THR A 2 19.04 -26.87 30.42
C THR A 2 18.17 -26.99 29.17
N GLU A 3 18.00 -25.89 28.43
CA GLU A 3 17.44 -25.88 27.08
C GLU A 3 18.41 -26.64 26.15
N SER A 4 18.04 -27.86 25.77
CA SER A 4 18.73 -28.61 24.72
C SER A 4 18.52 -27.91 23.38
N SER A 5 19.61 -27.66 22.65
CA SER A 5 19.58 -26.99 21.36
C SER A 5 18.81 -27.83 20.34
N LEU A 6 18.08 -27.18 19.42
CA LEU A 6 17.35 -27.86 18.34
C LEU A 6 18.23 -28.86 17.56
N THR A 7 19.53 -28.58 17.48
CA THR A 7 20.54 -29.42 16.83
C THR A 7 20.77 -30.75 17.54
N GLU A 8 20.68 -30.79 18.87
CA GLU A 8 20.75 -32.03 19.65
C GLU A 8 19.53 -32.91 19.42
N LYS A 9 18.31 -32.34 19.41
CA LYS A 9 17.08 -33.11 19.17
C LYS A 9 17.00 -33.70 17.76
N LEU A 10 17.57 -33.01 16.76
CA LEU A 10 17.72 -33.54 15.40
C LEU A 10 18.77 -34.67 15.34
N MET A 11 19.89 -34.54 16.06
CA MET A 11 20.93 -35.57 16.12
C MET A 11 20.47 -36.84 16.87
N THR A 12 19.67 -36.72 17.94
CA THR A 12 19.12 -37.89 18.65
C THR A 12 18.13 -38.66 17.79
N ALA A 13 17.35 -37.99 16.94
CA ALA A 13 16.46 -38.65 15.98
C ALA A 13 17.23 -39.39 14.85
N ILE A 14 18.46 -38.97 14.56
CA ILE A 14 19.35 -39.62 13.59
C ILE A 14 20.05 -40.84 14.19
N GLY A 15 20.37 -40.83 15.49
CA GLY A 15 21.07 -41.93 16.17
C GLY A 15 20.24 -43.20 16.41
N ASP A 16 18.91 -43.10 16.48
CA ASP A 16 18.03 -44.22 16.82
C ASP A 16 17.34 -44.90 15.61
N GLN A 17 17.67 -44.50 14.38
CA GLN A 17 17.12 -45.09 13.15
C GLN A 17 18.10 -45.99 12.38
N GLU A 18 18.89 -46.80 13.07
CA GLU A 18 19.41 -48.03 12.46
C GLU A 18 18.37 -49.14 12.58
N LYS A 19 17.38 -49.15 11.67
CA LYS A 19 16.64 -50.35 11.15
C LYS A 19 15.32 -49.97 10.47
N THR A 20 15.39 -49.12 9.46
CA THR A 20 14.53 -49.17 8.27
C THR A 20 15.24 -48.27 7.27
N GLY A 21 15.56 -48.78 6.08
CA GLY A 21 16.25 -48.00 5.05
C GLY A 21 15.41 -46.79 4.64
N VAL A 22 15.59 -45.66 5.31
CA VAL A 22 15.08 -44.37 4.85
C VAL A 22 15.85 -44.06 3.59
N ASN A 23 15.15 -44.00 2.46
CA ASN A 23 15.73 -43.61 1.19
C ASN A 23 16.22 -42.15 1.32
N THR A 24 17.49 -41.98 1.68
CA THR A 24 18.15 -40.70 1.92
C THR A 24 18.10 -39.78 0.71
N ASP A 25 18.03 -40.34 -0.51
CA ASP A 25 17.93 -39.57 -1.74
C ASP A 25 16.53 -38.95 -1.91
N ALA A 26 15.48 -39.68 -1.53
CA ALA A 26 14.12 -39.13 -1.48
C ALA A 26 13.99 -38.03 -0.41
N LEU A 27 14.64 -38.21 0.74
CA LEU A 27 14.64 -37.20 1.81
C LEU A 27 15.41 -35.93 1.40
N ASN A 28 16.58 -36.07 0.79
CA ASN A 28 17.38 -34.96 0.27
C ASN A 28 16.64 -34.20 -0.85
N THR A 29 15.96 -34.91 -1.74
CA THR A 29 15.11 -34.30 -2.78
C THR A 29 13.98 -33.46 -2.18
N VAL A 30 13.35 -33.94 -1.11
CA VAL A 30 12.29 -33.18 -0.40
C VAL A 30 12.86 -31.94 0.27
N ILE A 31 14.05 -32.04 0.88
CA ILE A 31 14.74 -30.90 1.51
C ILE A 31 15.13 -29.85 0.47
N GLU A 32 15.70 -30.24 -0.67
CA GLU A 32 16.05 -29.32 -1.75
C GLU A 32 14.81 -28.65 -2.37
N GLN A 33 13.74 -29.41 -2.60
CA GLN A 33 12.47 -28.84 -3.07
C GLN A 33 11.88 -27.85 -2.06
N GLN A 34 12.01 -28.10 -0.77
CA GLN A 34 11.59 -27.18 0.29
C GLN A 34 12.48 -25.93 0.35
N ALA A 35 13.80 -26.08 0.28
CA ALA A 35 14.74 -24.96 0.24
C ALA A 35 14.50 -24.04 -0.97
N ASN A 36 14.28 -24.62 -2.15
CA ASN A 36 13.96 -23.87 -3.36
C ASN A 36 12.61 -23.13 -3.25
N ARG A 37 11.60 -23.75 -2.64
CA ARG A 37 10.32 -23.08 -2.35
C ARG A 37 10.48 -21.93 -1.36
N ILE A 38 11.30 -22.09 -0.32
CA ILE A 38 11.58 -21.03 0.67
C ILE A 38 12.31 -19.86 0.01
N ASN A 39 13.33 -20.12 -0.81
CA ASN A 39 14.06 -19.07 -1.52
C ASN A 39 13.16 -18.32 -2.49
N SER A 40 12.36 -19.02 -3.31
CA SER A 40 11.41 -18.39 -4.23
C SER A 40 10.35 -17.56 -3.50
N ASN A 41 9.86 -18.04 -2.35
CA ASN A 41 8.94 -17.28 -1.50
C ASN A 41 9.60 -16.02 -0.93
N ASN A 42 10.86 -16.12 -0.49
CA ASN A 42 11.61 -14.98 0.05
C ASN A 42 11.88 -13.90 -1.02
N GLU A 43 12.25 -14.30 -2.24
CA GLU A 43 12.42 -13.37 -3.37
C GLU A 43 11.12 -12.67 -3.73
N THR A 44 10.00 -13.42 -3.74
CA THR A 44 8.66 -12.88 -4.02
C THR A 44 8.22 -11.90 -2.91
N GLU A 45 8.45 -12.24 -1.64
CA GLU A 45 8.17 -11.34 -0.51
C GLU A 45 9.04 -10.09 -0.51
N GLN A 46 10.32 -10.22 -0.88
CA GLN A 46 11.22 -9.06 -0.99
C GLN A 46 10.78 -8.13 -2.14
N ALA A 47 10.39 -8.68 -3.29
CA ALA A 47 9.85 -7.91 -4.40
C ALA A 47 8.58 -7.14 -3.98
N ARG A 48 7.66 -7.79 -3.26
CA ARG A 48 6.47 -7.14 -2.69
C ARG A 48 6.83 -6.02 -1.71
N LYS A 49 7.75 -6.29 -0.77
CA LYS A 49 8.22 -5.29 0.21
C LYS A 49 8.82 -4.08 -0.50
N ASN A 50 9.58 -4.28 -1.57
CA ASN A 50 10.13 -3.19 -2.38
C ASN A 50 9.03 -2.35 -3.04
N VAL A 51 8.03 -2.99 -3.68
CA VAL A 51 6.88 -2.29 -4.29
C VAL A 51 6.12 -1.47 -3.25
N LEU A 52 5.77 -2.08 -2.10
CA LEU A 52 5.08 -1.38 -1.02
C LEU A 52 5.92 -0.22 -0.46
N THR A 53 7.23 -0.42 -0.32
CA THR A 53 8.14 0.62 0.18
C THR A 53 8.21 1.79 -0.78
N SER A 54 8.26 1.55 -2.09
CA SER A 54 8.20 2.59 -3.11
C SER A 54 6.89 3.37 -3.05
N ILE A 55 5.74 2.68 -2.94
CA ILE A 55 4.43 3.34 -2.82
C ILE A 55 4.38 4.16 -1.53
N MET A 56 4.91 3.66 -0.43
CA MET A 56 4.97 4.38 0.84
C MET A 56 5.91 5.58 0.81
N SER A 57 7.09 5.49 0.17
CA SER A 57 8.03 6.61 0.07
C SER A 57 7.48 7.72 -0.81
N ASP A 58 6.85 7.33 -1.92
CA ASP A 58 6.21 8.26 -2.82
C ASP A 58 5.06 8.95 -2.07
N ASN A 59 4.11 8.19 -1.53
CA ASN A 59 2.88 8.78 -1.00
C ASN A 59 2.99 9.38 0.42
N LYS A 60 4.18 9.44 1.03
CA LYS A 60 4.42 10.05 2.37
C LYS A 60 4.49 11.57 2.35
N VAL A 61 4.84 12.16 1.21
CA VAL A 61 4.89 13.60 1.04
C VAL A 61 3.48 14.06 0.65
N ASP A 62 3.01 15.19 1.19
CA ASP A 62 1.80 15.86 0.70
C ASP A 62 2.00 16.11 -0.81
N TYR A 63 1.56 15.14 -1.62
CA TYR A 63 1.98 14.90 -3.00
C TYR A 63 1.39 15.94 -3.97
N ARG A 64 0.81 16.99 -3.39
CA ARG A 64 0.58 18.27 -4.01
C ARG A 64 1.93 18.88 -4.37
N PHE A 65 2.49 18.36 -5.46
CA PHE A 65 3.27 19.13 -6.42
C PHE A 65 4.70 19.53 -6.00
N SER A 66 5.58 18.73 -5.41
CA SER A 66 6.95 19.26 -5.14
C SER A 66 7.64 19.68 -6.45
N ASP A 67 7.74 18.75 -7.39
CA ASP A 67 8.50 18.97 -8.62
C ASP A 67 7.65 19.72 -9.64
N PHE A 68 6.35 19.40 -9.69
CA PHE A 68 5.43 20.08 -10.58
C PHE A 68 5.08 21.50 -10.09
N SER A 69 4.93 21.77 -8.78
CA SER A 69 4.79 23.17 -8.29
C SER A 69 6.02 23.97 -8.62
N GLN A 70 7.21 23.38 -8.49
CA GLN A 70 8.43 24.08 -8.84
C GLN A 70 8.42 24.48 -10.31
N LYS A 71 7.99 23.59 -11.22
CA LYS A 71 7.81 23.91 -12.64
C LYS A 71 6.75 25.00 -12.86
N ILE A 72 5.58 24.86 -12.25
CA ILE A 72 4.50 25.87 -12.33
C ILE A 72 4.98 27.24 -11.83
N ASN A 73 5.74 27.29 -10.74
CA ASN A 73 6.32 28.52 -10.22
C ASN A 73 7.32 29.14 -11.18
N GLN A 74 8.21 28.33 -11.76
CA GLN A 74 9.19 28.79 -12.75
C GLN A 74 8.48 29.41 -13.95
N SER A 75 7.51 28.70 -14.54
CA SER A 75 6.73 29.22 -15.66
C SER A 75 5.95 30.48 -15.30
N TYR A 76 5.42 30.58 -14.09
CA TYR A 76 4.75 31.81 -13.65
C TYR A 76 5.71 33.00 -13.53
N ASP A 77 6.91 32.78 -12.98
CA ASP A 77 7.94 33.82 -12.87
C ASP A 77 8.45 34.24 -14.26
N GLU A 78 8.57 33.32 -15.21
CA GLU A 78 8.87 33.60 -16.62
C GLU A 78 7.79 34.48 -17.27
N ILE A 79 6.50 34.19 -17.05
CA ILE A 79 5.40 35.02 -17.56
C ILE A 79 5.45 36.42 -16.94
N ALA A 80 5.72 36.53 -15.64
CA ALA A 80 5.83 37.81 -14.95
C ALA A 80 7.04 38.62 -15.47
N GLN A 81 8.17 37.95 -15.75
CA GLN A 81 9.35 38.59 -16.31
C GLN A 81 9.10 39.06 -17.75
N TYR A 82 8.45 38.24 -18.57
CA TYR A 82 8.01 38.64 -19.91
C TYR A 82 7.18 39.93 -19.87
N ALA A 83 6.20 40.03 -18.96
CA ALA A 83 5.36 41.21 -18.84
C ALA A 83 6.16 42.46 -18.41
N LYS A 84 7.14 42.32 -17.50
CA LYS A 84 8.07 43.39 -17.11
C LYS A 84 8.90 43.88 -18.28
N ASP A 85 9.52 42.95 -19.01
CA ASP A 85 10.41 43.27 -20.12
C ASP A 85 9.64 43.94 -21.26
N ALA A 86 8.44 43.44 -21.59
CA ALA A 86 7.58 44.04 -22.62
C ALA A 86 7.13 45.46 -22.24
N LYS A 87 6.76 45.70 -20.97
CA LYS A 87 6.42 47.03 -20.45
C LYS A 87 7.61 47.99 -20.53
N SER A 88 8.82 47.52 -20.20
CA SER A 88 10.06 48.33 -20.31
C SER A 88 10.40 48.72 -21.76
N LYS A 89 9.99 47.90 -22.72
CA LYS A 89 10.17 48.13 -24.17
C LYS A 89 9.02 48.91 -24.81
N HIS A 90 8.12 49.48 -24.01
CA HIS A 90 6.95 50.24 -24.47
C HIS A 90 6.03 49.46 -25.43
N VAL A 91 5.95 48.13 -25.26
CA VAL A 91 4.98 47.31 -26.00
C VAL A 91 3.56 47.69 -25.57
N GLU A 92 2.61 47.65 -26.52
CA GLU A 92 1.23 48.03 -26.27
C GLU A 92 0.60 47.18 -25.14
N PRO A 93 -0.06 47.79 -24.13
CA PRO A 93 -0.62 47.05 -23.00
C PRO A 93 -1.62 45.95 -23.38
N SER A 94 -2.40 46.17 -24.44
CA SER A 94 -3.36 45.20 -24.98
C SER A 94 -2.65 43.93 -25.46
N PHE A 95 -1.56 44.09 -26.22
CA PHE A 95 -0.74 43.01 -26.73
C PHE A 95 0.00 42.24 -25.62
N ILE A 96 0.50 42.95 -24.60
CA ILE A 96 1.09 42.30 -23.42
C ILE A 96 0.03 41.44 -22.72
N LYS A 97 -1.16 42.01 -22.50
CA LYS A 97 -2.26 41.31 -21.81
C LYS A 97 -2.70 40.06 -22.57
N GLU A 98 -2.82 40.13 -23.88
CA GLU A 98 -3.20 38.99 -24.73
C GLU A 98 -2.18 37.84 -24.63
N ASN A 99 -0.88 38.15 -24.76
CA ASN A 99 0.18 37.15 -24.65
C ASN A 99 0.27 36.54 -23.25
N VAL A 100 0.14 37.35 -22.20
CA VAL A 100 0.11 36.85 -20.82
C VAL A 100 -1.08 35.91 -20.61
N ASN A 101 -2.27 36.26 -21.12
CA ASN A 101 -3.44 35.38 -21.04
C ASN A 101 -3.21 34.05 -21.78
N LYS A 102 -2.59 34.08 -22.96
CA LYS A 102 -2.25 32.87 -23.70
C LYS A 102 -1.32 31.96 -22.89
N MET A 103 -0.21 32.50 -22.38
CA MET A 103 0.74 31.74 -21.56
C MET A 103 0.11 31.22 -20.25
N LEU A 104 -0.77 31.99 -19.63
CA LEU A 104 -1.49 31.54 -18.44
C LEU A 104 -2.49 30.42 -18.73
N ASN A 105 -3.15 30.45 -19.89
CA ASN A 105 -4.03 29.37 -20.32
C ASN A 105 -3.24 28.09 -20.61
N GLU A 106 -2.09 28.19 -21.28
CA GLU A 106 -1.19 27.05 -21.50
C GLU A 106 -0.72 26.45 -20.16
N LEU A 107 -0.32 27.29 -19.21
CA LEU A 107 0.07 26.87 -17.86
C LEU A 107 -1.10 26.19 -17.12
N LYS A 108 -2.31 26.72 -17.29
CA LYS A 108 -3.54 26.17 -16.69
C LYS A 108 -3.85 24.78 -17.23
N GLU A 109 -3.77 24.58 -18.54
CA GLU A 109 -4.00 23.26 -19.15
C GLU A 109 -2.94 22.26 -18.70
N ALA A 110 -1.66 22.62 -18.74
CA ALA A 110 -0.58 21.76 -18.26
C ALA A 110 -0.77 21.35 -16.79
N TYR A 111 -1.30 22.25 -15.95
CA TYR A 111 -1.63 21.94 -14.56
C TYR A 111 -2.71 20.86 -14.43
N PHE A 112 -3.73 20.91 -15.29
CA PHE A 112 -4.80 19.92 -15.27
C PHE A 112 -4.41 18.59 -15.90
N ASP A 113 -3.58 18.60 -16.95
CA ASP A 113 -3.00 17.38 -17.50
C ASP A 113 -2.18 16.65 -16.43
N ASN A 114 -1.46 17.40 -15.59
CA ASN A 114 -0.76 16.82 -14.45
C ASN A 114 -1.72 16.24 -13.40
N ILE A 115 -2.84 16.90 -13.10
CA ILE A 115 -3.85 16.35 -12.19
C ILE A 115 -4.37 15.01 -12.70
N ASP A 116 -4.69 14.92 -13.99
CA ASP A 116 -5.19 13.69 -14.59
C ASP A 116 -4.14 12.56 -14.52
N TYR A 117 -2.89 12.87 -14.85
CA TYR A 117 -1.77 11.93 -14.68
C TYR A 117 -1.60 11.45 -13.23
N GLN A 118 -1.70 12.33 -12.24
CA GLN A 118 -1.56 11.94 -10.83
C GLN A 118 -2.74 11.08 -10.36
N LEU A 119 -3.96 11.32 -10.86
CA LEU A 119 -5.12 10.47 -10.58
C LEU A 119 -4.90 9.05 -11.11
N GLU A 120 -4.41 8.91 -12.35
CA GLU A 120 -4.07 7.61 -12.94
C GLU A 120 -2.97 6.90 -12.13
N LYS A 121 -1.93 7.63 -11.71
CA LYS A 121 -0.87 7.08 -10.84
C LYS A 121 -1.45 6.57 -9.52
N ILE A 122 -2.32 7.34 -8.85
CA ILE A 122 -2.92 6.93 -7.58
C ILE A 122 -3.80 5.69 -7.75
N GLU A 123 -4.57 5.60 -8.84
CA GLU A 123 -5.38 4.41 -9.13
C GLU A 123 -4.50 3.16 -9.32
N HIS A 124 -3.42 3.30 -10.08
CA HIS A 124 -2.42 2.26 -10.25
C HIS A 124 -1.75 1.85 -8.93
N ASP A 125 -1.33 2.82 -8.11
CA ASP A 125 -0.71 2.58 -6.81
C ASP A 125 -1.68 1.89 -5.84
N LYS A 126 -2.97 2.27 -5.84
CA LYS A 126 -4.01 1.58 -5.05
C LYS A 126 -4.17 0.13 -5.51
N LYS A 127 -4.18 -0.13 -6.81
CA LYS A 127 -4.23 -1.49 -7.34
C LYS A 127 -3.03 -2.31 -6.86
N LEU A 128 -1.81 -1.83 -7.11
CA LEU A 128 -0.58 -2.51 -6.69
C LEU A 128 -0.53 -2.71 -5.18
N PHE A 129 -0.86 -1.69 -4.39
CA PHE A 129 -0.88 -1.79 -2.94
C PHE A 129 -1.87 -2.86 -2.48
N SER A 130 -3.07 -2.90 -3.06
CA SER A 130 -4.09 -3.89 -2.70
C SER A 130 -3.69 -5.33 -3.05
N GLU A 131 -3.01 -5.53 -4.18
CA GLU A 131 -2.52 -6.84 -4.64
C GLU A 131 -1.30 -7.31 -3.84
N ASN A 132 -0.43 -6.38 -3.45
CA ASN A 132 0.83 -6.66 -2.77
C ASN A 132 0.77 -6.49 -1.25
N TYR A 133 -0.37 -6.09 -0.68
CA TYR A 133 -0.54 -6.06 0.76
C TYR A 133 -0.77 -7.48 1.31
N GLN A 134 0.14 -7.95 2.16
CA GLN A 134 -0.17 -9.01 3.11
C GLN A 134 -0.41 -8.33 4.46
N PRO A 135 -1.53 -8.60 5.16
CA PRO A 135 -1.60 -8.27 6.58
C PRO A 135 -0.40 -8.91 7.26
N ARG A 136 0.35 -8.14 8.06
CA ARG A 136 1.55 -8.60 8.79
C ARG A 136 1.29 -10.02 9.31
N ASN A 137 1.91 -11.01 8.67
CA ASN A 137 2.08 -12.30 9.29
C ASN A 137 3.26 -12.09 10.25
N PRO A 138 3.07 -12.15 11.59
CA PRO A 138 4.12 -11.80 12.56
C PRO A 138 5.30 -12.79 12.58
N TYR A 139 5.48 -13.59 11.53
CA TYR A 139 6.45 -14.66 11.44
C TYR A 139 7.23 -14.54 10.13
N ASP A 140 8.39 -13.89 10.18
CA ASP A 140 9.33 -13.72 9.05
C ASP A 140 10.04 -15.04 8.63
N ASN A 141 9.64 -16.21 9.14
CA ASN A 141 10.25 -17.50 8.82
C ASN A 141 9.20 -18.52 8.30
N PRO A 142 9.21 -18.85 7.00
CA PRO A 142 8.28 -19.81 6.39
C PRO A 142 8.30 -21.21 7.00
N LEU A 143 9.45 -21.64 7.53
CA LEU A 143 9.61 -22.95 8.19
C LEU A 143 8.89 -22.97 9.54
N VAL A 144 9.02 -21.89 10.31
CA VAL A 144 8.31 -21.70 11.58
C VAL A 144 6.81 -21.61 11.36
N GLU A 145 6.37 -20.98 10.28
CA GLU A 145 4.96 -20.95 9.90
C GLU A 145 4.43 -22.35 9.54
N LEU A 146 5.18 -23.13 8.75
CA LEU A 146 4.75 -24.49 8.38
C LEU A 146 4.61 -25.39 9.60
N LEU A 147 5.57 -25.32 10.54
CA LEU A 147 5.54 -26.04 11.80
C LEU A 147 4.36 -25.59 12.68
N LYS A 148 4.16 -24.27 12.85
CA LYS A 148 3.01 -23.76 13.60
C LYS A 148 1.68 -24.16 12.99
N ARG A 149 1.55 -24.16 11.66
CA ARG A 149 0.35 -24.62 10.96
C ARG A 149 0.13 -26.12 11.15
N GLN A 150 1.19 -26.92 11.15
CA GLN A 150 1.13 -28.35 11.47
C GLN A 150 0.70 -28.57 12.92
N ASP A 151 1.31 -27.87 13.88
CA ASP A 151 0.98 -27.97 15.30
C ASP A 151 -0.47 -27.54 15.57
N PHE A 152 -0.90 -26.41 15.00
CA PHE A 152 -2.27 -25.93 15.11
C PHE A 152 -3.26 -26.95 14.54
N LYS A 153 -2.99 -27.48 13.35
CA LYS A 153 -3.83 -28.49 12.71
C LYS A 153 -3.89 -29.78 13.54
N ALA A 154 -2.75 -30.27 14.02
CA ALA A 154 -2.67 -31.49 14.84
C ALA A 154 -3.44 -31.31 16.16
N ASN A 155 -3.25 -30.17 16.83
CA ASN A 155 -3.98 -29.82 18.05
C ASN A 155 -5.48 -29.75 17.80
N LEU A 156 -5.90 -29.09 16.70
CA LEU A 156 -7.29 -29.00 16.31
C LEU A 156 -7.89 -30.36 15.95
N GLU A 157 -7.15 -31.23 15.28
CA GLU A 157 -7.60 -32.57 14.92
C GLU A 157 -7.80 -33.44 16.17
N SER A 158 -6.94 -33.29 17.17
CA SER A 158 -7.02 -34.00 18.46
C SER A 158 -8.19 -33.57 19.35
N LEU A 159 -8.82 -32.42 19.08
CA LEU A 159 -9.99 -31.97 19.85
C LEU A 159 -11.20 -32.86 19.57
N SER A 160 -11.83 -33.32 20.65
CA SER A 160 -13.13 -33.97 20.63
C SER A 160 -14.27 -32.95 20.46
N GLN A 161 -15.43 -33.43 20.04
CA GLN A 161 -16.64 -32.61 19.89
C GLN A 161 -17.00 -31.86 21.17
N THR A 162 -16.92 -32.53 22.33
CA THR A 162 -17.27 -31.96 23.63
C THR A 162 -16.34 -30.83 24.07
N ASN A 163 -15.07 -30.86 23.63
CA ASN A 163 -14.05 -29.90 24.05
C ASN A 163 -13.86 -28.74 23.06
N PHE A 164 -14.41 -28.86 21.86
CA PHE A 164 -14.22 -27.88 20.78
C PHE A 164 -14.80 -26.51 21.13
N ASP A 165 -16.01 -26.44 21.68
CA ASP A 165 -16.65 -25.16 22.03
C ASP A 165 -15.91 -24.44 23.17
N SER A 166 -15.47 -25.19 24.18
CA SER A 166 -14.63 -24.65 25.26
C SER A 166 -13.26 -24.16 24.79
N TYR A 167 -12.72 -24.79 23.74
CA TYR A 167 -11.49 -24.34 23.09
C TYR A 167 -11.72 -23.02 22.33
N LEU A 168 -12.82 -22.90 21.58
CA LEU A 168 -13.17 -21.68 20.84
C LEU A 168 -13.37 -20.47 21.75
N ASP A 169 -14.03 -20.63 22.91
CA ASP A 169 -14.29 -19.51 23.82
C ASP A 169 -13.02 -18.95 24.48
N LYS A 170 -11.97 -19.77 24.57
CA LYS A 170 -10.65 -19.35 25.07
C LYS A 170 -9.75 -18.79 23.98
N LEU A 171 -10.14 -18.95 22.72
CA LEU A 171 -9.32 -18.61 21.57
C LEU A 171 -9.55 -17.15 21.16
N ASP A 172 -8.47 -16.38 21.11
CA ASP A 172 -8.51 -15.02 20.59
C ASP A 172 -8.48 -15.05 19.05
N LEU A 173 -9.67 -15.01 18.43
CA LEU A 173 -9.83 -15.07 16.97
C LEU A 173 -9.08 -13.96 16.23
N THR A 174 -8.78 -12.83 16.88
CA THR A 174 -8.04 -11.70 16.27
C THR A 174 -6.57 -12.00 16.00
N LYS A 175 -6.02 -13.04 16.66
CA LYS A 175 -4.62 -13.45 16.51
C LYS A 175 -4.42 -14.59 15.52
N LEU A 176 -5.49 -15.11 14.92
CA LEU A 176 -5.45 -16.23 14.01
C LEU A 176 -5.29 -15.77 12.56
N SER A 177 -4.57 -16.58 11.79
CA SER A 177 -4.51 -16.46 10.34
C SER A 177 -5.81 -16.95 9.68
N ASN A 178 -6.03 -16.52 8.44
CA ASN A 178 -7.15 -17.01 7.62
C ASN A 178 -7.13 -18.54 7.43
N TYR A 179 -5.94 -19.16 7.41
CA TYR A 179 -5.80 -20.61 7.35
C TYR A 179 -6.38 -21.28 8.60
N GLU A 180 -5.99 -20.82 9.79
CA GLU A 180 -6.45 -21.34 11.07
C GLU A 180 -7.96 -21.14 11.25
N ILE A 181 -8.48 -19.95 10.89
CA ILE A 181 -9.93 -19.67 10.90
C ILE A 181 -10.70 -20.64 9.99
N ASN A 182 -10.19 -20.95 8.80
CA ASN A 182 -10.83 -21.90 7.89
C ASN A 182 -10.84 -23.33 8.45
N LEU A 183 -9.76 -23.75 9.12
CA LEU A 183 -9.71 -25.05 9.77
C LEU A 183 -10.71 -25.14 10.93
N LEU A 184 -10.83 -24.09 11.75
CA LEU A 184 -11.82 -24.05 12.83
C LEU A 184 -13.25 -24.15 12.31
N ILE A 185 -13.54 -23.45 11.21
CA ILE A 185 -14.84 -23.54 10.53
C ILE A 185 -15.11 -24.98 10.06
N ALA A 186 -14.13 -25.63 9.43
CA ALA A 186 -14.28 -27.00 8.93
C ALA A 186 -14.52 -28.01 10.07
N LYS A 187 -13.75 -27.89 11.17
CA LYS A 187 -13.91 -28.72 12.36
C LYS A 187 -15.26 -28.48 13.04
N GLY A 188 -15.66 -27.22 13.21
CA GLY A 188 -16.96 -26.85 13.79
C GLY A 188 -18.13 -27.40 12.99
N ARG A 189 -18.06 -27.37 11.65
CA ARG A 189 -19.05 -28.03 10.77
C ARG A 189 -19.11 -29.54 10.98
N SER A 190 -17.96 -30.22 11.07
CA SER A 190 -17.92 -31.67 11.30
C SER A 190 -18.52 -32.09 12.64
N PHE A 191 -18.54 -31.17 13.60
CA PHE A 191 -19.07 -31.37 14.95
C PHE A 191 -20.46 -30.78 15.15
N GLU A 192 -21.07 -30.23 14.09
CA GLU A 192 -22.34 -29.50 14.14
C GLU A 192 -22.38 -28.45 15.27
N SER A 193 -21.23 -27.84 15.57
CA SER A 193 -21.11 -26.91 16.69
C SER A 193 -21.92 -25.63 16.41
N PRO A 194 -22.75 -25.18 17.38
CA PRO A 194 -23.51 -23.93 17.25
C PRO A 194 -22.60 -22.70 17.15
N ASN A 195 -21.36 -22.79 17.65
CA ASN A 195 -20.38 -21.72 17.61
C ASN A 195 -19.72 -21.54 16.23
N THR A 196 -19.96 -22.46 15.29
CA THR A 196 -19.48 -22.33 13.91
C THR A 196 -19.97 -21.04 13.25
N ASN A 197 -21.21 -20.61 13.55
CA ASN A 197 -21.78 -19.36 13.03
C ASN A 197 -21.06 -18.10 13.58
N LYS A 198 -20.56 -18.15 14.82
CA LYS A 198 -19.76 -17.08 15.44
C LYS A 198 -18.43 -16.90 14.72
N ILE A 199 -17.76 -18.00 14.36
CA ILE A 199 -16.51 -17.96 13.59
C ILE A 199 -16.76 -17.44 12.17
N TYR A 200 -17.88 -17.85 11.55
CA TYR A 200 -18.31 -17.33 10.25
C TYR A 200 -18.59 -15.83 10.27
N ALA A 201 -19.33 -15.35 11.28
CA ALA A 201 -19.61 -13.93 11.45
C ALA A 201 -18.32 -13.14 11.65
N PHE A 202 -17.42 -13.62 12.50
CA PHE A 202 -16.09 -13.02 12.69
C PHE A 202 -15.31 -12.94 11.38
N LYS A 203 -15.28 -14.04 10.61
CA LYS A 203 -14.62 -14.08 9.29
C LYS A 203 -15.26 -13.11 8.30
N LEU A 204 -16.58 -12.97 8.30
CA LEU A 204 -17.30 -12.05 7.41
C LEU A 204 -17.07 -10.58 7.79
N GLU A 205 -17.07 -10.25 9.08
CA GLU A 205 -16.78 -8.89 9.57
C GLU A 205 -15.32 -8.49 9.29
N ASN A 206 -14.37 -9.40 9.52
CA ASN A 206 -12.96 -9.14 9.26
C ASN A 206 -12.60 -9.19 7.77
N ASN A 207 -13.29 -9.99 6.94
CA ASN A 207 -13.10 -9.96 5.48
C ASN A 207 -13.80 -8.77 4.81
N LYS A 208 -14.83 -8.16 5.43
CA LYS A 208 -15.46 -6.93 4.92
C LYS A 208 -14.50 -5.73 4.99
N LEU A 209 -13.61 -5.71 5.97
CA LEU A 209 -12.52 -4.74 6.04
C LEU A 209 -11.31 -5.36 5.35
N LYS A 210 -11.13 -5.08 4.05
CA LYS A 210 -9.85 -5.36 3.37
C LYS A 210 -8.74 -4.75 4.23
N PRO A 211 -7.84 -5.53 4.86
CA PRO A 211 -7.02 -5.06 5.98
C PRO A 211 -6.07 -3.93 5.57
N TYR A 212 -5.70 -3.85 4.29
CA TYR A 212 -4.95 -2.74 3.72
C TYR A 212 -5.67 -1.40 3.80
N GLN A 213 -7.00 -1.37 3.80
CA GLN A 213 -7.80 -0.14 3.79
C GLN A 213 -7.65 0.66 5.09
N ASN A 214 -7.27 0.00 6.18
CA ASN A 214 -7.06 0.63 7.48
C ASN A 214 -5.63 1.18 7.65
N THR A 215 -4.72 0.90 6.71
CA THR A 215 -3.34 1.39 6.75
C THR A 215 -3.27 2.88 6.49
N GLU A 216 -2.27 3.55 7.06
CA GLU A 216 -2.05 4.98 6.83
C GLU A 216 -1.83 5.27 5.34
N THR A 217 -1.04 4.44 4.65
CA THR A 217 -0.78 4.55 3.21
C THR A 217 -2.05 4.56 2.37
N TRP A 218 -3.00 3.66 2.65
CA TRP A 218 -4.27 3.62 1.93
C TRP A 218 -5.13 4.86 2.19
N LYS A 219 -5.15 5.34 3.44
CA LYS A 219 -5.83 6.59 3.81
C LYS A 219 -5.23 7.78 3.10
N THR A 220 -3.90 7.86 3.00
CA THR A 220 -3.20 8.92 2.27
C THR A 220 -3.52 8.89 0.78
N LEU A 221 -3.44 7.72 0.13
CA LEU A 221 -3.82 7.56 -1.29
C LEU A 221 -5.26 8.02 -1.55
N THR A 222 -6.19 7.62 -0.69
CA THR A 222 -7.61 8.01 -0.80
C THR A 222 -7.81 9.50 -0.56
N SER A 223 -7.09 10.10 0.39
CA SER A 223 -7.11 11.54 0.65
C SER A 223 -6.61 12.34 -0.56
N ASN A 224 -5.49 11.94 -1.15
CA ASN A 224 -4.89 12.58 -2.32
C ASN A 224 -5.84 12.49 -3.54
N GLU A 225 -6.39 11.31 -3.81
CA GLU A 225 -7.40 11.10 -4.87
C GLU A 225 -8.60 12.04 -4.70
N ASN A 226 -9.13 12.16 -3.48
CA ASN A 226 -10.26 13.05 -3.20
C ASN A 226 -9.92 14.52 -3.46
N GLN A 227 -8.74 14.98 -3.05
CA GLN A 227 -8.29 16.35 -3.30
C GLN A 227 -8.14 16.66 -4.79
N LEU A 228 -7.53 15.75 -5.55
CA LEU A 228 -7.37 15.91 -7.00
C LEU A 228 -8.72 15.89 -7.73
N ASN A 229 -9.64 15.02 -7.32
CA ASN A 229 -10.99 14.97 -7.87
C ASN A 229 -11.79 16.26 -7.63
N ILE A 230 -11.58 16.93 -6.48
CA ILE A 230 -12.16 18.26 -6.22
C ILE A 230 -11.63 19.26 -7.26
N LEU A 231 -10.31 19.29 -7.49
CA LEU A 231 -9.71 20.18 -8.47
C LEU A 231 -10.20 19.91 -9.90
N LYS A 232 -10.28 18.64 -10.30
CA LYS A 232 -10.82 18.22 -11.61
C LYS A 232 -12.25 18.69 -11.83
N ARG A 233 -13.13 18.56 -10.82
CA ARG A 233 -14.53 19.07 -10.90
C ARG A 233 -14.57 20.59 -11.00
N GLN A 234 -13.71 21.29 -10.26
CA GLN A 234 -13.63 22.74 -10.36
C GLN A 234 -13.12 23.20 -11.74
N LYS A 235 -12.25 22.44 -12.43
CA LYS A 235 -11.91 22.68 -13.87
C LYS A 235 -13.16 22.62 -14.74
N GLN A 236 -13.92 21.53 -14.64
CA GLN A 236 -15.12 21.30 -15.45
C GLN A 236 -16.18 22.38 -15.24
N GLN A 237 -16.26 22.95 -14.04
CA GLN A 237 -17.15 24.06 -13.72
C GLN A 237 -16.57 25.44 -14.07
N ASN A 238 -15.35 25.50 -14.64
CA ASN A 238 -14.59 26.73 -14.89
C ASN A 238 -14.40 27.62 -13.66
N ARG A 239 -14.28 27.01 -12.46
CA ARG A 239 -14.20 27.72 -11.17
C ARG A 239 -12.79 27.92 -10.66
N ILE A 240 -11.79 27.25 -11.25
CA ILE A 240 -10.39 27.43 -10.85
C ILE A 240 -9.84 28.67 -11.54
N ASN A 241 -9.71 29.73 -10.74
CA ASN A 241 -9.05 30.97 -11.12
C ASN A 241 -7.66 31.08 -10.50
N ARG A 242 -7.43 30.39 -9.38
CA ARG A 242 -6.17 30.45 -8.62
C ARG A 242 -5.83 29.10 -8.01
N ILE A 243 -4.54 28.84 -7.89
CA ILE A 243 -3.99 27.64 -7.23
C ILE A 243 -2.95 28.04 -6.20
N GLN A 244 -2.79 27.20 -5.18
CA GLN A 244 -1.71 27.33 -4.20
C GLN A 244 -0.57 26.40 -4.63
N VAL A 245 0.64 26.95 -4.71
CA VAL A 245 1.85 26.21 -5.07
C VAL A 245 2.96 26.53 -4.09
N ALA A 246 3.81 25.54 -3.79
CA ALA A 246 4.97 25.73 -2.91
C ALA A 246 6.17 26.27 -3.71
N THR A 247 6.76 27.38 -3.27
CA THR A 247 7.97 27.95 -3.86
C THR A 247 9.21 27.13 -3.52
N LYS A 248 10.34 27.43 -4.17
CA LYS A 248 11.64 26.82 -3.85
C LYS A 248 12.06 27.03 -2.38
N SER A 249 11.58 28.08 -1.71
CA SER A 249 11.83 28.36 -0.29
C SER A 249 10.82 27.68 0.65
N GLY A 250 9.91 26.85 0.14
CA GLY A 250 8.87 26.19 0.93
C GLY A 250 7.68 27.09 1.30
N GLN A 251 7.66 28.35 0.86
CA GLN A 251 6.53 29.26 1.09
C GLN A 251 5.38 28.96 0.12
N ILE A 252 4.15 29.07 0.58
CA ILE A 252 2.97 28.88 -0.29
C ILE A 252 2.65 30.20 -1.01
N ARG A 253 2.61 30.15 -2.34
CA ARG A 253 2.21 31.25 -3.21
C ARG A 253 0.87 30.94 -3.87
N SER A 254 0.01 31.95 -3.97
CA SER A 254 -1.17 31.87 -4.84
C SER A 254 -0.83 32.36 -6.24
N ILE A 255 -1.03 31.50 -7.23
CA ILE A 255 -0.96 31.83 -8.65
C ILE A 255 -2.37 32.03 -9.18
N GLY A 256 -2.58 33.06 -10.00
CA GLY A 256 -3.84 33.30 -10.70
C GLY A 256 -3.68 33.17 -12.20
N PHE A 257 -4.70 32.62 -12.86
CA PHE A 257 -4.75 32.39 -14.31
C PHE A 257 -5.40 33.55 -15.08
N ASP A 258 -5.36 34.76 -14.52
CA ASP A 258 -5.81 35.99 -15.18
C ASP A 258 -4.65 36.97 -15.27
N SER A 259 -4.43 37.51 -16.48
CA SER A 259 -3.44 38.56 -16.74
C SER A 259 -3.51 39.75 -15.78
N GLN A 260 -4.71 40.18 -15.35
CA GLN A 260 -4.83 41.32 -14.41
C GLN A 260 -4.10 41.06 -13.09
N TYR A 261 -4.06 39.80 -12.65
CA TYR A 261 -3.36 39.41 -11.43
C TYR A 261 -1.84 39.55 -11.55
N ILE A 262 -1.27 39.27 -12.72
CA ILE A 262 0.17 39.45 -12.97
C ILE A 262 0.48 40.93 -13.16
N LEU A 263 -0.30 41.61 -13.99
CA LEU A 263 -0.07 43.01 -14.34
C LEU A 263 -0.20 43.96 -13.14
N SER A 264 -1.05 43.63 -12.15
CA SER A 264 -1.17 44.42 -10.91
C SER A 264 0.01 44.27 -9.93
N LYS A 265 0.89 43.27 -10.14
CA LYS A 265 2.07 43.01 -9.30
C LYS A 265 3.37 43.59 -9.86
N ILE A 266 3.30 44.26 -11.00
CA ILE A 266 4.43 44.75 -11.79
C ILE A 266 4.35 46.27 -11.95
#